data_AF-A0AAP9Y998-F1
#
_entry.id   AF-A0AAP9Y998-F1
#
_cell.length_a   1.000
_cell.length_b   1.000
_cell.length_c   1.000
_cell.angle_alpha   90.00
_cell.angle_beta   90.00
_cell.angle_gamma   90.00
#
_symmetry.space_group_name_H-M   'P 1'
#
loop_
_entity.id
_entity.type
_entity.pdbx_description
1 polymer ?
#
loop_
_entity_poly.entity_id
_entity_poly.type
_entity_poly.pdbx_seq_one_letter_code
_entity_poly.pdbx_strand_id
1 'polypeptide(L)'
;MRGFPIVAWYQIGYDKREVDVFMERVRQWLDGEEGAQRVSVADVLTVLFSTRFRGYERGAVDRKIDRLVKEVYEREIDVASRDDTDAGEARTETALDQVASEFGTAGAVDEILRAMTENKE
;
A
#
# COMPACT_ATOMS: atom_id res chain seq x y z
N MET A 1 -25.38 -7.47 0.57
CA MET A 1 -24.47 -8.64 0.57
C MET A 1 -25.25 -9.90 0.91
N ARG A 2 -24.97 -11.04 0.26
CA ARG A 2 -25.47 -12.34 0.79
C ARG A 2 -24.78 -12.56 2.14
N GLY A 3 -25.58 -12.72 3.21
CA GLY A 3 -25.05 -13.02 4.53
C GLY A 3 -24.39 -14.41 4.60
N PHE A 4 -23.53 -14.61 5.59
CA PHE A 4 -22.92 -15.91 5.85
C PHE A 4 -23.93 -16.89 6.46
N PRO A 5 -23.74 -18.22 6.27
CA PRO A 5 -24.52 -19.21 6.98
C PRO A 5 -24.36 -19.03 8.50
N ILE A 6 -25.45 -19.25 9.22
CA ILE A 6 -25.49 -19.17 10.68
C ILE A 6 -25.32 -20.59 11.22
N VAL A 7 -24.50 -20.75 12.25
CA VAL A 7 -24.31 -22.05 12.91
C VAL A 7 -25.60 -22.56 13.56
N ALA A 8 -25.64 -23.86 13.91
CA ALA A 8 -26.76 -24.43 14.63
C ALA A 8 -27.05 -23.67 15.94
N TRP A 9 -28.29 -23.73 16.45
CA TRP A 9 -28.75 -22.88 17.55
C TRP A 9 -27.96 -23.05 18.86
N TYR A 10 -27.36 -24.22 19.08
CA TYR A 10 -26.52 -24.58 20.22
C TYR A 10 -25.03 -24.31 20.00
N GLN A 11 -24.62 -23.86 18.80
CA GLN A 11 -23.22 -23.63 18.46
C GLN A 11 -22.83 -22.15 18.56
N ILE A 12 -21.53 -21.93 18.72
CA ILE A 12 -20.91 -20.61 18.81
C ILE A 12 -20.18 -20.29 17.51
N GLY A 13 -20.63 -19.24 16.83
CA GLY A 13 -20.02 -18.69 15.62
C GLY A 13 -19.33 -17.35 15.89
N TYR A 14 -18.87 -16.68 14.83
CA TYR A 14 -18.37 -15.31 14.94
C TYR A 14 -19.52 -14.30 15.11
N ASP A 15 -19.26 -13.20 15.81
CA ASP A 15 -20.23 -12.12 15.97
C ASP A 15 -20.58 -11.54 14.60
N LYS A 16 -21.87 -11.60 14.27
CA LYS A 16 -22.38 -11.23 12.95
C LYS A 16 -22.12 -9.75 12.65
N ARG A 17 -22.23 -8.89 13.66
CA ARG A 17 -22.05 -7.45 13.50
C ARG A 17 -20.60 -7.12 13.20
N GLU A 18 -19.67 -7.72 13.93
CA GLU A 18 -18.24 -7.49 13.70
C GLU A 18 -17.82 -7.95 12.31
N VAL A 19 -18.30 -9.13 11.89
CA VAL A 19 -18.05 -9.64 10.53
C VAL A 19 -18.65 -8.72 9.48
N ASP A 20 -19.91 -8.30 9.63
CA ASP A 20 -20.58 -7.45 8.64
C ASP A 20 -19.89 -6.08 8.51
N VAL A 21 -19.52 -5.45 9.64
CA VAL A 21 -18.79 -4.17 9.66
C VAL A 21 -17.43 -4.30 8.99
N PHE A 22 -16.69 -5.38 9.27
CA PHE A 22 -15.40 -5.61 8.65
C PHE A 22 -15.53 -5.81 7.13
N MET A 23 -16.47 -6.67 6.69
CA MET A 23 -16.69 -6.95 5.27
C MET A 23 -17.09 -5.71 4.48
N GLU A 24 -17.93 -4.86 5.09
CA GLU A 24 -18.32 -3.58 4.50
C GLU A 24 -17.13 -2.62 4.37
N ARG A 25 -16.27 -2.53 5.39
CA ARG A 25 -15.05 -1.71 5.33
C ARG A 25 -14.12 -2.15 4.19
N VAL A 26 -13.87 -3.45 4.06
CA VAL A 26 -13.04 -4.00 2.98
C VAL A 26 -13.65 -3.67 1.61
N ARG A 27 -14.97 -3.82 1.47
CA ARG A 27 -15.69 -3.49 0.23
C ARG A 27 -15.53 -2.02 -0.14
N GLN A 28 -15.80 -1.10 0.78
CA GLN A 28 -15.69 0.35 0.53
C GLN A 28 -14.30 0.73 0.04
N TRP A 29 -13.26 0.13 0.64
CA TRP A 29 -11.88 0.36 0.19
C TRP A 29 -11.58 -0.24 -1.19
N LEU A 30 -12.03 -1.46 -1.46
CA LEU A 30 -11.86 -2.12 -2.77
C LEU A 30 -12.57 -1.35 -3.88
N ASP A 31 -13.80 -0.88 -3.62
CA ASP A 31 -14.60 -0.06 -4.56
C ASP A 31 -14.02 1.35 -4.76
N GLY A 32 -13.05 1.76 -3.93
CA GLY A 32 -12.45 3.08 -3.98
C GLY A 32 -13.41 4.20 -3.57
N GLU A 33 -14.34 3.91 -2.65
CA GLU A 33 -15.27 4.92 -2.14
C GLU A 33 -14.50 6.07 -1.47
N GLU A 34 -14.92 7.33 -1.72
CA GLU A 34 -14.29 8.50 -1.12
C GLU A 34 -14.38 8.45 0.41
N GLY A 35 -13.24 8.63 1.09
CA GLY A 35 -13.16 8.56 2.55
C GLY A 35 -13.13 7.13 3.12
N ALA A 36 -13.09 6.10 2.28
CA ALA A 36 -12.89 4.73 2.75
C ALA A 36 -11.54 4.59 3.49
N GLN A 37 -11.58 3.98 4.67
CA GLN A 37 -10.38 3.66 5.43
C GLN A 37 -9.48 2.72 4.62
N ARG A 38 -8.18 3.02 4.50
CA ARG A 38 -7.22 2.08 3.88
C ARG A 38 -7.24 0.75 4.62
N VAL A 39 -7.32 -0.34 3.86
CA VAL A 39 -7.23 -1.72 4.36
C VAL A 39 -6.04 -2.39 3.68
N SER A 40 -5.08 -2.86 4.47
CA SER A 40 -3.93 -3.63 3.98
C SER A 40 -4.20 -5.13 4.03
N VAL A 41 -3.38 -5.92 3.32
CA VAL A 41 -3.40 -7.39 3.45
C VAL A 41 -3.18 -7.84 4.90
N ALA A 42 -2.30 -7.15 5.65
CA ALA A 42 -2.02 -7.47 7.04
C ALA A 42 -3.27 -7.27 7.93
N ASP A 43 -4.04 -6.21 7.70
CA ASP A 43 -5.29 -5.97 8.44
C ASP A 43 -6.31 -7.09 8.22
N VAL A 44 -6.39 -7.62 7.00
CA VAL A 44 -7.31 -8.70 6.66
C VAL A 44 -6.89 -10.03 7.26
N LEU A 45 -5.57 -10.30 7.35
CA LEU A 45 -5.04 -11.54 7.93
C LEU A 45 -5.04 -11.55 9.46
N THR A 46 -4.97 -10.38 10.10
CA THR A 46 -4.86 -10.26 11.56
C THR A 46 -6.18 -9.96 12.26
N VAL A 47 -7.27 -9.78 11.51
CA VAL A 47 -8.59 -9.52 12.08
C VAL A 47 -9.05 -10.66 12.99
N LEU A 48 -9.53 -10.31 14.18
CA LEU A 48 -10.09 -11.25 15.15
C LEU A 48 -11.55 -10.88 15.41
N PHE A 49 -12.43 -11.87 15.29
CA PHE A 49 -13.84 -11.71 15.61
C PHE A 49 -14.15 -12.34 16.96
N SER A 50 -14.91 -11.62 17.78
CA SER A 50 -15.54 -12.14 18.98
C SER A 50 -16.48 -13.29 18.64
N THR A 51 -16.74 -14.16 19.62
CA THR A 51 -17.61 -15.32 19.44
C THR A 51 -18.97 -15.11 20.11
N ARG A 52 -20.03 -15.57 19.44
CA ARG A 52 -21.43 -15.46 19.91
C ARG A 52 -22.22 -16.73 19.61
N PHE A 53 -23.17 -17.04 20.49
CA PHE A 53 -24.22 -18.03 20.18
C PHE A 53 -24.98 -17.62 18.91
N ARG A 54 -25.23 -18.58 18.01
CA ARG A 54 -25.90 -18.33 16.71
C ARG A 54 -25.21 -17.24 15.88
N GLY A 55 -23.88 -17.18 15.99
CA GLY A 55 -23.02 -16.38 15.14
C GLY A 55 -22.90 -16.95 13.72
N TYR A 56 -22.13 -16.28 12.87
CA TYR A 56 -21.80 -16.81 11.55
C TYR A 56 -20.89 -18.03 11.67
N GLU A 57 -21.05 -18.98 10.74
CA GLU A 57 -20.18 -20.14 10.62
C GLU A 57 -18.75 -19.70 10.32
N ARG A 58 -17.84 -20.04 11.23
CA ARG A 58 -16.43 -19.59 11.19
C ARG A 58 -15.76 -19.94 9.87
N GLY A 59 -15.85 -21.20 9.45
CA GLY A 59 -15.25 -21.65 8.20
C GLY A 59 -15.81 -20.96 6.96
N ALA A 60 -17.08 -20.53 6.95
CA ALA A 60 -17.64 -19.77 5.84
C ALA A 60 -17.10 -18.33 5.79
N VAL A 61 -16.88 -17.71 6.96
CA VAL A 61 -16.25 -16.40 7.09
C VAL A 61 -14.78 -16.48 6.68
N ASP A 62 -14.03 -17.45 7.20
CA ASP A 62 -12.60 -17.65 6.91
C ASP A 62 -12.36 -17.84 5.41
N ARG A 63 -13.16 -18.70 4.73
CA ARG A 63 -13.09 -18.86 3.26
C ARG A 63 -13.37 -17.59 2.47
N LYS A 64 -14.15 -16.65 3.02
CA LYS A 64 -14.37 -15.36 2.37
C LYS A 64 -13.19 -14.43 2.63
N ILE A 65 -12.60 -14.45 3.83
CA ILE A 65 -11.37 -13.72 4.15
C ILE A 65 -10.24 -14.14 3.21
N ASP A 66 -10.03 -15.45 2.99
CA ASP A 66 -9.01 -15.94 2.06
C ASP A 66 -9.15 -15.36 0.65
N ARG A 67 -10.40 -15.19 0.18
CA ARG A 67 -10.68 -14.54 -1.12
C ARG A 67 -10.44 -13.04 -1.08
N LEU A 68 -10.85 -12.37 -0.01
CA LEU A 68 -10.61 -10.94 0.17
C LEU A 68 -9.12 -10.62 0.24
N VAL A 69 -8.30 -11.47 0.85
CA VAL A 69 -6.83 -11.31 0.87
C VAL A 69 -6.29 -11.22 -0.56
N LYS A 70 -6.77 -12.07 -1.47
CA LYS A 70 -6.37 -12.03 -2.88
C LYS A 70 -6.81 -10.74 -3.58
N GLU A 71 -8.07 -10.33 -3.39
CA GLU A 71 -8.63 -9.10 -3.96
C GLU A 71 -7.89 -7.84 -3.44
N VAL A 72 -7.57 -7.82 -2.15
CA VAL A 72 -6.85 -6.71 -1.49
C VAL A 72 -5.40 -6.66 -1.93
N TYR A 73 -4.73 -7.80 -2.05
CA TYR A 73 -3.35 -7.87 -2.53
C TYR A 73 -3.22 -7.33 -3.96
N GLU A 74 -4.14 -7.71 -4.86
CA GLU A 74 -4.17 -7.20 -6.23
C GLU A 74 -4.36 -5.66 -6.26
N ARG A 75 -5.25 -5.13 -5.42
CA ARG A 75 -5.48 -3.68 -5.27
C ARG A 75 -4.27 -2.94 -4.68
N GLU A 76 -3.62 -3.51 -3.67
CA GLU A 76 -2.49 -2.89 -2.97
C GLU A 76 -1.28 -2.71 -3.89
N ILE A 77 -1.01 -3.69 -4.78
CA ILE A 77 0.02 -3.58 -5.83
C ILE A 77 -0.31 -2.45 -6.81
N ASP A 78 -1.56 -2.35 -7.25
CA ASP A 78 -2.02 -1.30 -8.17
C ASP A 78 -1.95 0.10 -7.54
N VAL A 79 -2.11 0.21 -6.22
CA VAL A 79 -1.98 1.48 -5.49
C VAL A 79 -0.50 1.84 -5.32
N ALA A 80 0.35 0.89 -4.95
CA ALA A 80 1.80 1.10 -4.87
C ALA A 80 2.39 1.56 -6.22
N SER A 81 1.90 0.99 -7.32
CA SER A 81 2.34 1.37 -8.68
C SER A 81 1.88 2.78 -9.09
N ARG A 82 0.81 3.32 -8.49
CA ARG A 82 0.34 4.70 -8.74
C ARG A 82 1.12 5.72 -7.91
N ASP A 83 1.53 5.35 -6.70
CA ASP A 83 2.28 6.24 -5.79
C ASP A 83 3.73 6.49 -6.30
N ASP A 84 4.28 5.67 -7.21
CA ASP A 84 5.63 5.85 -7.77
C ASP A 84 5.76 7.01 -8.79
N THR A 85 4.66 7.58 -9.31
CA THR A 85 4.74 8.65 -10.33
C THR A 85 4.84 10.07 -9.72
N ASP A 86 4.45 10.27 -8.46
CA ASP A 86 4.36 11.63 -7.87
C ASP A 86 5.58 12.02 -7.00
N ALA A 87 6.47 11.06 -6.67
CA ALA A 87 7.61 11.31 -5.78
C ALA A 87 8.99 11.38 -6.48
N GLY A 88 9.08 10.96 -7.75
CA GLY A 88 10.34 10.83 -8.49
C GLY A 88 10.82 12.09 -9.21
N GLU A 89 9.91 12.98 -9.63
CA GLU A 89 10.27 14.13 -10.47
C GLU A 89 10.73 15.35 -9.66
N ALA A 90 10.17 15.61 -8.48
CA ALA A 90 10.53 16.80 -7.70
C ALA A 90 11.94 16.77 -7.08
N ARG A 91 12.49 15.58 -6.81
CA ARG A 91 13.80 15.43 -6.14
C ARG A 91 14.97 15.28 -7.09
N THR A 92 14.75 14.79 -8.31
CA THR A 92 15.81 14.60 -9.29
C THR A 92 16.19 15.92 -9.96
N GLU A 93 15.23 16.81 -10.22
CA GLU A 93 15.50 18.13 -10.79
C GLU A 93 16.32 19.02 -9.85
N THR A 94 15.97 19.06 -8.56
CA THR A 94 16.70 19.86 -7.57
C THR A 94 18.14 19.39 -7.36
N ALA A 95 18.36 18.07 -7.37
CA ALA A 95 19.69 17.50 -7.17
C ALA A 95 20.60 17.73 -8.38
N LEU A 96 20.07 17.68 -9.60
CA LEU A 96 20.85 17.92 -10.81
C LEU A 96 21.24 19.40 -10.97
N ASP A 97 20.37 20.33 -10.59
CA ASP A 97 20.64 21.77 -10.66
C ASP A 97 21.69 22.21 -9.62
N GLN A 98 21.63 21.65 -8.41
CA GLN A 98 22.65 21.88 -7.37
C GLN A 98 24.01 21.29 -7.76
N VAL A 99 24.04 20.08 -8.30
CA VAL A 99 25.28 19.44 -8.77
C VAL A 99 25.84 20.20 -9.99
N ALA A 100 25.00 20.66 -10.92
CA ALA A 100 25.45 21.46 -12.05
C ALA A 100 26.02 22.83 -11.63
N SER A 101 25.51 23.43 -10.54
CA SER A 101 26.07 24.65 -9.96
C SER A 101 27.39 24.42 -9.21
N GLU A 102 27.65 23.20 -8.73
CA GLU A 102 28.81 22.88 -7.89
C GLU A 102 29.98 22.29 -8.72
N PHE A 103 29.68 21.62 -9.82
CA PHE A 103 30.68 21.11 -10.77
C PHE A 103 31.05 22.17 -11.81
N GLY A 104 31.96 23.06 -11.39
CA GLY A 104 32.97 23.73 -12.20
C GLY A 104 32.55 24.23 -13.59
N THR A 105 32.40 25.56 -13.70
CA THR A 105 32.33 26.27 -14.99
C THR A 105 33.38 25.78 -15.98
N ALA A 106 33.07 25.72 -17.27
CA ALA A 106 33.98 25.29 -18.34
C ALA A 106 35.38 25.98 -18.29
N GLY A 107 35.49 27.17 -17.70
CA GLY A 107 36.77 27.85 -17.47
C GLY A 107 37.71 27.14 -16.48
N ALA A 108 37.19 26.42 -15.48
CA ALA A 108 38.01 25.67 -14.52
C ALA A 108 38.68 24.45 -15.16
N VAL A 109 38.02 23.83 -16.15
CA VAL A 109 38.60 22.72 -16.92
C VAL A 109 39.76 23.23 -17.78
N ASP A 110 39.61 24.41 -18.38
CA ASP A 110 40.64 25.04 -19.22
C ASP A 110 41.87 25.47 -18.41
N GLU A 111 41.66 25.97 -17.19
CA GLU A 111 42.74 26.34 -16.26
C GLU A 111 43.54 25.12 -15.78
N ILE A 112 42.88 24.00 -15.50
CA ILE A 112 43.54 22.74 -15.14
C ILE A 112 44.37 22.20 -16.32
N LEU A 113 43.83 22.24 -17.53
CA LEU A 113 44.54 21.82 -18.74
C LEU A 113 45.75 22.72 -19.04
N ARG A 114 45.62 24.03 -18.81
CA ARG A 114 46.74 24.99 -18.95
C ARG A 114 47.83 24.72 -17.90
N ALA A 115 47.46 24.54 -16.64
CA ALA A 115 48.40 24.28 -15.54
C ALA A 115 49.17 22.96 -15.71
N MET A 116 48.56 21.92 -16.30
CA MET A 116 49.25 20.67 -16.63
C MET A 116 50.26 20.81 -17.77
N THR A 117 50.12 21.83 -18.62
CA THR A 117 50.97 22.02 -19.80
C THR A 117 52.14 22.97 -19.53
N GLU A 118 52.02 23.90 -18.58
CA GLU A 118 53.07 24.88 -18.24
C GLU A 118 54.14 24.36 -17.26
N ASN A 119 53.93 23.23 -16.57
CA ASN A 119 54.88 22.73 -15.55
C ASN A 119 56.01 21.84 -16.12
N LYS A 120 56.51 22.19 -17.31
CA LYS A 120 57.62 21.48 -17.96
C LYS A 120 58.62 22.46 -18.57
N GLU A 121 59.20 23.33 -17.74
CA GLU A 121 60.54 23.90 -17.96
C GLU A 121 61.32 23.99 -16.64
#